data_AF-A0A3M1MFP0-F1
#
_entry.id   AF-A0A3M1MFP0-F1
#
_cell.length_a   1.000
_cell.length_b   1.000
_cell.length_c   1.000
_cell.angle_alpha   90.00
_cell.angle_beta   90.00
_cell.angle_gamma   90.00
#
_symmetry.space_group_name_H-M   'P 1'
#
loop_
_entity.id
_entity.type
_entity.pdbx_description
1 polymer ?
#
loop_
_entity_poly.entity_id
_entity_poly.type
_entity_poly.pdbx_seq_one_letter_code
_entity_poly.pdbx_strand_id
1 'polypeptide(L)'
;MANSLPLAAWTTLWEAGCRIGWWDVAQGADRWPGAIGQRAGSGGGILQRLLRLFPDTCTPSGRIQVEQIVASGYDLYPEFPRPWGRAISRLLGIRWFLVHADQTRTDAPLVAVVSSNLGRDHGRLPQWPVVLESALRQVHSEGGGLLLAKGTTLHDPAWAMAQFAPTPTVHLYAADAASQIGDWLRQLPDLLHQHRRMHSVNWPTAEATRNLLAISPPIASTAGAHPHATGNRRRRNKDSVPDRADIPSRDLATVALADRLLVVHARPGGRIARAVDLRLCEASFPVGSVYLYVPGGTDSAAVPTSVFDHWYRHGAVGWYVPVPPWRAPRLARCRLRNEAVRPAVHQIAARIPEAWSEEADRWDWLTHCTRGSLGAAHRDATALLANHWLAGRALERHPLLALHSICEQKRIVAGHRTVRGRNRCVSFSAVPLRRLLAGRRFQSHLGRWDWEPYGLIVRRDALHRLGARQVIYGDESTFRNLPPEQRPFFQPLGRNRQWQAEQEWRVLGDVDLRSLPADAIRLFVRTRAEAWALARMVAWPVLWYVDA
;
A
#
# COMPACT_ATOMS: atom_id res chain seq x y z
N MET A 1 5.35 45.16 10.52
CA MET A 1 6.57 44.92 11.30
C MET A 1 7.24 43.67 10.76
N ALA A 2 8.31 43.83 9.97
CA ALA A 2 9.04 42.72 9.35
C ALA A 2 10.09 42.23 10.34
N ASN A 3 9.87 41.05 10.92
CA ASN A 3 10.74 40.51 11.96
C ASN A 3 11.86 39.68 11.34
N SER A 4 13.08 40.08 11.66
CA SER A 4 14.29 39.26 11.53
C SER A 4 14.12 37.93 12.27
N LEU A 5 14.79 36.89 11.76
CA LEU A 5 14.95 35.63 12.51
C LEU A 5 15.52 35.95 13.91
N PRO A 6 15.09 35.26 14.99
CA PRO A 6 15.70 35.42 16.29
C PRO A 6 17.21 35.17 16.18
N LEU A 7 18.04 36.06 16.73
CA LEU A 7 19.51 35.96 16.78
C LEU A 7 19.96 34.52 17.15
N ALA A 8 19.21 33.91 18.06
CA ALA A 8 19.26 32.51 18.48
C ALA A 8 19.34 31.44 17.37
N ALA A 9 18.55 31.56 16.30
CA ALA A 9 18.54 30.57 15.21
C ALA A 9 19.83 30.66 14.38
N TRP A 10 20.40 31.87 14.28
CA TRP A 10 21.74 32.07 13.74
C TRP A 10 22.82 31.57 14.71
N THR A 11 22.62 31.74 16.03
CA THR A 11 23.50 31.20 17.08
C THR A 11 23.50 29.66 17.09
N THR A 12 22.39 28.98 16.82
CA THR A 12 22.35 27.51 16.72
C THR A 12 23.09 27.01 15.47
N LEU A 13 23.01 27.75 14.36
CA LEU A 13 23.83 27.54 13.17
C LEU A 13 25.33 27.68 13.48
N TRP A 14 25.65 28.72 14.25
CA TRP A 14 27.00 29.06 14.71
C TRP A 14 27.59 27.98 15.63
N GLU A 15 26.88 27.58 16.68
CA GLU A 15 27.31 26.54 17.63
C GLU A 15 27.36 25.14 16.99
N ALA A 16 26.41 24.81 16.11
CA ALA A 16 26.45 23.56 15.35
C ALA A 16 27.62 23.56 14.37
N GLY A 17 27.89 24.68 13.67
CA GLY A 17 29.05 24.86 12.79
C GLY A 17 30.38 24.59 13.49
N CYS A 18 30.60 25.17 14.67
CA CYS A 18 31.81 25.02 15.47
C CYS A 18 32.20 23.57 15.83
N ARG A 19 31.27 22.60 15.80
CA ARG A 19 31.55 21.18 16.14
C ARG A 19 31.66 20.25 14.92
N ILE A 20 31.45 20.74 13.69
CA ILE A 20 31.44 19.91 12.47
C ILE A 20 32.87 19.78 11.87
N GLY A 21 33.91 20.36 12.49
CA GLY A 21 35.18 20.61 11.78
C GLY A 21 35.01 21.60 10.63
N TRP A 22 33.93 22.39 10.69
CA TRP A 22 33.60 23.48 9.78
C TRP A 22 33.89 24.78 10.54
N TRP A 23 35.15 25.22 10.40
CA TRP A 23 35.73 26.54 10.72
C TRP A 23 36.06 26.87 12.17
N ASP A 24 37.39 26.94 12.41
CA ASP A 24 38.03 27.81 13.39
C ASP A 24 37.92 29.26 12.93
N VAL A 25 37.45 30.14 13.83
CA VAL A 25 38.12 31.37 14.27
C VAL A 25 37.14 32.04 15.24
N ALA A 26 37.44 31.91 16.53
CA ALA A 26 36.95 32.80 17.55
C ALA A 26 37.39 34.24 17.21
N GLN A 27 36.55 35.22 17.57
CA GLN A 27 36.78 36.68 17.54
C GLN A 27 36.17 37.43 16.34
N GLY A 28 34.91 37.86 16.49
CA GLY A 28 34.29 38.82 15.57
C GLY A 28 32.77 39.00 15.66
N ALA A 29 32.08 38.36 16.60
CA ALA A 29 30.62 38.17 16.58
C ALA A 29 29.76 39.37 17.06
N ASP A 30 30.31 40.54 17.35
CA ASP A 30 29.54 41.68 17.89
C ASP A 30 28.88 42.61 16.84
N ARG A 31 28.85 42.23 15.55
CA ARG A 31 28.37 43.14 14.46
C ARG A 31 27.20 42.63 13.60
N TRP A 32 26.41 41.67 14.06
CA TRP A 32 25.49 40.91 13.18
C TRP A 32 24.01 40.84 13.61
N PRO A 33 23.20 41.90 13.41
CA PRO A 33 21.74 41.66 13.29
C PRO A 33 21.00 42.42 12.14
N GLY A 34 21.68 43.09 11.20
CA GLY A 34 20.99 44.01 10.27
C GLY A 34 20.72 43.53 8.83
N ALA A 35 21.61 42.73 8.22
CA ALA A 35 21.72 42.72 6.75
C ALA A 35 20.85 41.69 6.00
N ILE A 36 20.34 40.65 6.66
CA ILE A 36 19.67 39.51 5.96
C ILE A 36 18.14 39.67 5.93
N GLY A 37 17.56 40.52 6.80
CA GLY A 37 16.10 40.58 7.01
C GLY A 37 15.28 41.39 5.99
N GLN A 38 15.88 42.30 5.20
CA GLN A 38 15.09 43.29 4.44
C GLN A 38 15.02 43.10 2.92
N ARG A 39 15.69 42.08 2.34
CA ARG A 39 15.61 41.78 0.89
C ARG A 39 15.28 40.31 0.61
N ALA A 40 14.13 39.85 1.09
CA ALA A 40 13.58 38.52 0.78
C ALA A 40 12.83 38.47 -0.58
N GLY A 41 12.81 39.56 -1.35
CA GLY A 41 12.11 39.64 -2.66
C GLY A 41 12.90 39.09 -3.86
N SER A 42 14.18 38.76 -3.73
CA SER A 42 14.98 38.16 -4.80
C SER A 42 15.13 36.66 -4.57
N GLY A 43 14.52 35.84 -5.43
CA GLY A 43 14.35 34.38 -5.32
C GLY A 43 15.59 33.49 -5.35
N GLY A 44 16.67 33.87 -4.67
CA GLY A 44 17.75 32.95 -4.28
C GLY A 44 17.58 32.55 -2.81
N GLY A 45 17.51 31.26 -2.51
CA GLY A 45 17.33 30.79 -1.14
C GLY A 45 18.65 30.72 -0.36
N ILE A 46 18.56 30.18 0.86
CA ILE A 46 19.58 30.33 1.90
C ILE A 46 20.91 29.70 1.49
N LEU A 47 20.91 28.54 0.82
CA LEU A 47 22.15 27.85 0.46
C LEU A 47 22.96 28.66 -0.55
N GLN A 48 22.30 29.26 -1.54
CA GLN A 48 22.96 30.13 -2.53
C GLN A 48 23.54 31.39 -1.88
N ARG A 49 22.83 31.95 -0.89
CA ARG A 49 23.32 33.11 -0.14
C ARG A 49 24.50 32.75 0.75
N LEU A 50 24.46 31.60 1.43
CA LEU A 50 25.56 31.12 2.24
C LEU A 50 26.82 30.89 1.40
N LEU A 51 26.70 30.24 0.23
CA LEU A 51 27.82 30.03 -0.69
C LEU A 51 28.43 31.34 -1.21
N ARG A 52 27.60 32.37 -1.45
CA ARG A 52 28.06 33.67 -1.97
C ARG A 52 28.66 34.58 -0.91
N LEU A 53 28.04 34.62 0.28
CA LEU A 53 28.42 35.54 1.33
C LEU A 53 29.63 35.03 2.12
N PHE A 54 29.87 33.72 2.13
CA PHE A 54 30.89 33.11 2.97
C PHE A 54 31.67 31.99 2.24
N PRO A 55 32.35 32.30 1.12
CA PRO A 55 33.05 31.32 0.29
C PRO A 55 34.13 30.53 1.06
N ASP A 56 34.66 31.12 2.12
CA ASP A 56 35.71 30.59 2.99
C ASP A 56 35.14 30.09 4.33
N THR A 57 33.89 29.61 4.38
CA THR A 57 33.28 29.07 5.63
C THR A 57 32.69 27.67 5.48
N CYS A 58 33.04 26.95 4.40
CA CYS A 58 32.80 25.51 4.28
C CYS A 58 34.11 24.77 4.01
N THR A 59 34.32 23.62 4.67
CA THR A 59 35.43 22.73 4.26
C THR A 59 35.30 22.43 2.76
N PRO A 60 36.40 22.18 2.01
CA PRO A 60 36.29 21.92 0.57
C PRO A 60 35.27 20.82 0.22
N SER A 61 35.23 19.74 1.00
CA SER A 61 34.25 18.66 0.86
C SER A 61 32.81 19.12 1.14
N GLY A 62 32.60 19.87 2.23
CA GLY A 62 31.29 20.43 2.57
C GLY A 62 30.76 21.42 1.55
N ARG A 63 31.64 22.24 0.98
CA ARG A 63 31.31 23.17 -0.11
C ARG A 63 30.84 22.42 -1.35
N ILE A 64 31.57 21.40 -1.79
CA ILE A 64 31.18 20.54 -2.92
C ILE A 64 29.80 19.92 -2.68
N GLN A 65 29.52 19.42 -1.47
CA GLN A 65 28.22 18.85 -1.13
C GLN A 65 27.09 19.89 -1.21
N VAL A 66 27.28 21.08 -0.65
CA VAL A 66 26.28 22.15 -0.72
C VAL A 66 26.07 22.62 -2.16
N GLU A 67 27.14 22.80 -2.93
CA GLU A 67 27.08 23.12 -4.36
C GLU A 67 26.33 22.04 -5.15
N GLN A 68 26.53 20.75 -4.84
CA GLN A 68 25.77 19.65 -5.45
C GLN A 68 24.28 19.68 -5.10
N ILE A 69 23.93 19.99 -3.85
CA ILE A 69 22.53 20.14 -3.41
C ILE A 69 21.85 21.28 -4.18
N VAL A 70 22.50 22.44 -4.22
CA VAL A 70 22.01 23.64 -4.94
C VAL A 70 21.91 23.38 -6.44
N ALA A 71 22.93 22.77 -7.04
CA ALA A 71 22.94 22.40 -8.46
C ALA A 71 21.84 21.39 -8.80
N SER A 72 21.40 20.59 -7.83
CA SER A 72 20.27 19.68 -7.95
C SER A 72 18.91 20.37 -7.77
N GLY A 73 18.87 21.71 -7.68
CA GLY A 73 17.64 22.50 -7.58
C GLY A 73 17.05 22.60 -6.17
N TYR A 74 17.76 22.14 -5.14
CA TYR A 74 17.32 22.24 -3.75
C TYR A 74 17.77 23.53 -3.09
N ASP A 75 16.93 24.03 -2.18
CA ASP A 75 17.28 25.13 -1.30
C ASP A 75 16.77 24.92 0.12
N LEU A 76 17.34 25.67 1.06
CA LEU A 76 16.91 25.70 2.45
C LEU A 76 15.99 26.90 2.71
N TYR A 77 14.90 26.62 3.40
CA TYR A 77 13.93 27.61 3.83
C TYR A 77 13.79 27.57 5.35
N PRO A 78 13.75 28.73 6.04
CA PRO A 78 13.56 28.81 7.49
C PRO A 78 12.08 28.73 7.89
N GLU A 79 11.19 28.85 6.89
CA GLU A 79 9.75 28.73 6.98
C GLU A 79 9.29 27.95 5.75
N PHE A 80 8.29 27.09 5.88
CA PHE A 80 7.80 26.33 4.74
C PHE A 80 7.16 27.30 3.73
N PRO A 81 7.53 27.25 2.43
CA PRO A 81 7.14 28.25 1.44
C PRO A 81 5.69 28.05 0.96
N ARG A 82 4.73 28.15 1.88
CA ARG A 82 3.28 28.13 1.65
C ARG A 82 2.62 29.27 2.44
N PRO A 83 1.39 29.70 2.08
CA PRO A 83 0.71 30.81 2.76
C PRO A 83 0.55 30.63 4.28
N TRP A 84 0.45 29.39 4.75
CA TRP A 84 0.36 29.04 6.18
C TRP A 84 1.69 28.53 6.76
N GLY A 85 2.83 28.93 6.20
CA GLY A 85 4.18 28.60 6.71
C GLY A 85 4.32 28.86 8.21
N ARG A 86 3.79 29.98 8.70
CA ARG A 86 3.77 30.32 10.14
C ARG A 86 2.99 29.32 10.99
N ALA A 87 1.86 28.84 10.48
CA ALA A 87 1.06 27.81 11.15
C ALA A 87 1.85 26.51 11.27
N ILE A 88 2.56 26.14 10.19
CA ILE A 88 3.46 24.98 10.17
C ILE A 88 4.58 25.15 11.20
N SER A 89 5.24 26.31 11.26
CA SER A 89 6.27 26.59 12.26
C SER A 89 5.72 26.59 13.69
N ARG A 90 4.48 27.05 13.91
CA ARG A 90 3.83 26.92 15.22
C ARG A 90 3.59 25.47 15.59
N LEU A 91 3.19 24.61 14.65
CA LEU A 91 2.97 23.18 14.92
C LEU A 91 4.26 22.38 15.10
N LEU A 92 5.21 22.54 14.18
CA LEU A 92 6.44 21.75 14.13
C LEU A 92 7.58 22.31 14.98
N GLY A 93 7.46 23.56 15.43
CA GLY A 93 8.58 24.35 15.91
C GLY A 93 9.34 25.01 14.76
N ILE A 94 10.28 25.89 15.10
CA ILE A 94 11.18 26.51 14.12
C ILE A 94 12.09 25.40 13.56
N ARG A 95 12.05 25.21 12.25
CA ARG A 95 12.78 24.16 11.53
C ARG A 95 13.24 24.69 10.19
N TRP A 96 14.21 24.00 9.62
CA TRP A 96 14.59 24.20 8.24
C TRP A 96 13.94 23.16 7.34
N PHE A 97 13.61 23.61 6.15
CA PHE A 97 12.99 22.81 5.09
C PHE A 97 13.93 22.80 3.91
N LEU A 98 14.44 21.62 3.55
CA LEU A 98 15.13 21.39 2.29
C LEU A 98 14.08 21.03 1.24
N VAL A 99 13.86 21.93 0.29
CA VAL A 99 12.78 21.83 -0.69
C VAL A 99 13.34 22.07 -2.09
N HIS A 100 12.91 21.28 -3.07
CA HIS A 100 13.26 21.52 -4.47
C HIS A 100 12.49 22.75 -5.00
N ALA A 101 13.14 23.58 -5.81
CA ALA A 101 12.54 24.82 -6.34
C ALA A 101 11.22 24.59 -7.10
N ASP A 102 11.09 23.45 -7.78
CA ASP A 102 9.83 23.11 -8.46
C ASP A 102 8.67 22.89 -7.47
N GLN A 103 8.92 22.35 -6.28
CA GLN A 103 7.87 22.16 -5.26
C GLN A 103 7.42 23.49 -4.64
N THR A 104 8.25 24.53 -4.70
CA THR A 104 7.92 25.87 -4.17
C THR A 104 7.24 26.76 -5.21
N ARG A 105 7.45 26.45 -6.50
CA ARG A 105 6.86 27.18 -7.63
C ARG A 105 5.50 26.64 -8.05
N THR A 106 5.16 25.41 -7.69
CA THR A 106 3.89 24.82 -8.10
C THR A 106 2.76 25.27 -7.18
N ASP A 107 1.69 25.78 -7.78
CA ASP A 107 0.39 25.97 -7.10
C ASP A 107 -0.31 24.63 -6.81
N ALA A 108 0.30 23.51 -7.21
CA ALA A 108 -0.21 22.17 -6.95
C ALA A 108 -0.30 21.90 -5.44
N PRO A 109 -1.46 21.50 -4.92
CA PRO A 109 -1.61 21.19 -3.51
C PRO A 109 -0.86 19.91 -3.15
N LEU A 110 -0.14 19.92 -2.02
CA LEU A 110 0.36 18.71 -1.38
C LEU A 110 -0.76 18.06 -0.60
N VAL A 111 -1.14 16.85 -0.99
CA VAL A 111 -2.19 16.07 -0.33
C VAL A 111 -1.55 14.92 0.44
N ALA A 112 -1.84 14.82 1.73
CA ALA A 112 -1.41 13.69 2.54
C ALA A 112 -2.61 12.78 2.84
N VAL A 113 -2.39 11.47 2.80
CA VAL A 113 -3.35 10.47 3.30
C VAL A 113 -2.83 9.91 4.60
N VAL A 114 -3.61 10.00 5.68
CA VAL A 114 -3.21 9.54 7.01
C VAL A 114 -4.14 8.48 7.57
N SER A 115 -3.55 7.53 8.30
CA SER A 115 -4.26 6.50 9.03
C SER A 115 -3.46 5.99 10.21
N SER A 116 -4.18 5.71 11.29
CA SER A 116 -3.63 5.12 12.51
C SER A 116 -3.64 3.59 12.52
N ASN A 117 -4.28 2.93 11.55
CA ASN A 117 -4.60 1.49 11.67
C ASN A 117 -4.52 0.68 10.37
N LEU A 118 -4.41 1.34 9.22
CA LEU A 118 -4.28 0.66 7.94
C LEU A 118 -3.05 -0.27 7.92
N GLY A 119 -3.19 -1.53 7.50
CA GLY A 119 -2.06 -2.47 7.45
C GLY A 119 -1.73 -3.24 8.74
N ARG A 120 -2.31 -2.87 9.90
CA ARG A 120 -2.18 -3.67 11.15
C ARG A 120 -3.41 -4.49 11.50
N ASP A 121 -4.58 -4.04 11.06
CA ASP A 121 -5.86 -4.68 11.37
C ASP A 121 -6.78 -4.61 10.15
N HIS A 122 -6.48 -5.42 9.14
CA HIS A 122 -7.25 -5.50 7.90
C HIS A 122 -8.74 -5.85 8.12
N GLY A 123 -9.09 -6.43 9.28
CA GLY A 123 -10.45 -6.79 9.62
C GLY A 123 -11.36 -5.59 9.96
N ARG A 124 -10.80 -4.47 10.45
CA ARG A 124 -11.62 -3.32 10.87
C ARG A 124 -12.04 -2.38 9.75
N LEU A 125 -11.29 -2.37 8.65
CA LEU A 125 -11.60 -1.53 7.48
C LEU A 125 -11.34 -2.30 6.19
N PRO A 126 -12.11 -3.37 5.88
CA PRO A 126 -11.87 -4.22 4.72
C PRO A 126 -11.88 -3.45 3.38
N GLN A 127 -12.59 -2.32 3.33
CA GLN A 127 -12.68 -1.42 2.18
C GLN A 127 -11.51 -0.44 2.02
N TRP A 128 -10.50 -0.49 2.91
CA TRP A 128 -9.38 0.46 2.88
C TRP A 128 -8.67 0.62 1.52
N PRO A 129 -8.55 -0.41 0.66
CA PRO A 129 -7.91 -0.24 -0.66
C PRO A 129 -8.73 0.67 -1.56
N VAL A 130 -10.06 0.52 -1.56
CA VAL A 130 -10.98 1.37 -2.35
C VAL A 130 -10.93 2.81 -1.86
N VAL A 131 -10.83 3.00 -0.54
CA VAL A 131 -10.70 4.33 0.06
C VAL A 131 -9.37 4.97 -0.35
N LEU A 132 -8.25 4.25 -0.22
CA LEU A 132 -6.95 4.76 -0.61
C LEU A 132 -6.90 5.05 -2.13
N GLU A 133 -7.54 4.22 -2.95
CA GLU A 133 -7.62 4.44 -4.40
C GLU A 133 -8.41 5.71 -4.70
N SER A 134 -9.56 5.90 -4.04
CA SER A 134 -10.34 7.12 -4.17
C SER A 134 -9.54 8.35 -3.72
N ALA A 135 -8.73 8.23 -2.66
CA ALA A 135 -7.85 9.31 -2.22
C ALA A 135 -6.86 9.68 -3.32
N LEU A 136 -6.17 8.70 -3.90
CA LEU A 136 -5.17 8.95 -4.96
C LEU A 136 -5.79 9.51 -6.24
N ARG A 137 -6.97 9.00 -6.64
CA ARG A 137 -7.73 9.59 -7.75
C ARG A 137 -8.09 11.04 -7.47
N GLN A 138 -8.47 11.35 -6.23
CA GLN A 138 -8.74 12.73 -5.83
C GLN A 138 -7.48 13.59 -5.93
N VAL A 139 -6.34 13.14 -5.37
CA VAL A 139 -5.04 13.86 -5.50
C VAL A 139 -4.72 14.14 -6.97
N HIS A 140 -4.83 13.12 -7.82
CA HIS A 140 -4.56 13.25 -9.25
C HIS A 140 -5.53 14.20 -9.95
N SER A 141 -6.84 14.11 -9.68
CA SER A 141 -7.86 14.97 -10.28
C SER A 141 -7.70 16.45 -9.92
N GLU A 142 -7.11 16.72 -8.76
CA GLU A 142 -6.82 18.08 -8.27
C GLU A 142 -5.48 18.61 -8.78
N GLY A 143 -4.74 17.83 -9.57
CA GLY A 143 -3.39 18.16 -10.00
C GLY A 143 -2.40 18.27 -8.84
N GLY A 144 -2.71 17.64 -7.70
CA GLY A 144 -1.93 17.69 -6.48
C GLY A 144 -0.75 16.72 -6.47
N GLY A 145 0.19 16.97 -5.55
CA GLY A 145 1.27 16.05 -5.21
C GLY A 145 0.93 15.24 -3.96
N LEU A 146 1.12 13.92 -4.00
CA LEU A 146 0.94 13.04 -2.86
C LEU A 146 2.14 13.16 -1.89
N LEU A 147 1.91 13.64 -0.66
CA LEU A 147 2.93 13.72 0.38
C LEU A 147 3.01 12.41 1.17
N LEU A 148 4.15 11.70 1.08
CA LEU A 148 4.38 10.42 1.76
C LEU A 148 5.56 10.50 2.72
N ALA A 149 5.34 10.24 4.01
CA ALA A 149 6.43 10.15 4.98
C ALA A 149 6.81 8.71 5.30
N LYS A 150 8.09 8.37 5.12
CA LYS A 150 8.60 7.02 5.40
C LYS A 150 8.38 6.64 6.86
N GLY A 151 7.93 5.41 7.10
CA GLY A 151 7.64 4.90 8.45
C GLY A 151 6.29 5.33 9.02
N THR A 152 5.46 6.03 8.24
CA THR A 152 4.03 6.15 8.52
C THR A 152 3.30 4.91 8.05
N THR A 153 2.15 4.65 8.67
CA THR A 153 1.27 3.50 8.40
C THR A 153 0.87 3.35 6.93
N LEU A 154 0.73 4.48 6.21
CA LEU A 154 0.27 4.52 4.82
C LEU A 154 1.38 4.64 3.78
N HIS A 155 2.65 4.80 4.19
CA HIS A 155 3.74 5.05 3.24
C HIS A 155 3.83 3.97 2.17
N ASP A 156 4.08 2.72 2.56
CA ASP A 156 4.32 1.64 1.62
C ASP A 156 3.09 1.32 0.73
N PRO A 157 1.85 1.22 1.27
CA PRO A 157 0.69 1.00 0.40
C PRO A 157 0.41 2.19 -0.51
N ALA A 158 0.43 3.43 -0.01
CA ALA A 158 0.16 4.59 -0.86
C ALA A 158 1.26 4.80 -1.90
N TRP A 159 2.53 4.53 -1.57
CA TRP A 159 3.65 4.59 -2.50
C TRP A 159 3.52 3.55 -3.60
N ALA A 160 3.28 2.28 -3.23
CA ALA A 160 3.03 1.24 -4.22
C ALA A 160 1.88 1.64 -5.14
N MET A 161 0.81 2.21 -4.57
CA MET A 161 -0.34 2.62 -5.35
C MET A 161 -0.09 3.80 -6.30
N ALA A 162 0.69 4.78 -5.84
CA ALA A 162 1.10 5.93 -6.63
C ALA A 162 2.11 5.60 -7.74
N GLN A 163 2.71 4.40 -7.74
CA GLN A 163 3.53 3.98 -8.88
C GLN A 163 2.68 3.60 -10.10
N PHE A 164 1.39 3.32 -9.89
CA PHE A 164 0.50 2.80 -10.93
C PHE A 164 -0.46 3.84 -11.47
N ALA A 165 -0.75 4.87 -10.69
CA ALA A 165 -1.39 6.09 -11.17
C ALA A 165 -0.30 7.18 -11.23
N PRO A 166 -0.12 7.92 -12.34
CA PRO A 166 0.91 8.97 -12.47
C PRO A 166 0.60 10.17 -11.56
N THR A 167 0.72 9.97 -10.26
CA THR A 167 0.46 10.96 -9.22
C THR A 167 1.82 11.45 -8.75
N PRO A 168 2.16 12.74 -8.98
CA PRO A 168 3.39 13.31 -8.46
C PRO A 168 3.49 13.01 -6.97
N THR A 169 4.61 12.45 -6.51
CA THR A 169 4.77 12.06 -5.11
C THR A 169 5.92 12.82 -4.50
N VAL A 170 5.72 13.39 -3.31
CA VAL A 170 6.76 14.05 -2.51
C VAL A 170 7.03 13.20 -1.28
N HIS A 171 8.26 12.70 -1.17
CA HIS A 171 8.74 11.91 -0.06
C HIS A 171 9.25 12.81 1.06
N LEU A 172 8.57 12.74 2.20
CA LEU A 172 8.91 13.47 3.39
C LEU A 172 9.89 12.68 4.27
N TYR A 173 11.04 13.29 4.55
CA TYR A 173 11.97 12.89 5.60
C TYR A 173 11.96 13.92 6.73
N ALA A 174 11.41 13.55 7.88
CA ALA A 174 11.46 14.37 9.08
C ALA A 174 12.52 13.82 10.03
N ALA A 175 13.52 14.63 10.38
CA ALA A 175 14.52 14.25 11.37
C ALA A 175 13.88 14.05 12.75
N ASP A 176 14.49 13.18 13.55
CA ASP A 176 14.09 12.99 14.94
C ASP A 176 14.27 14.32 15.71
N ALA A 177 13.37 14.58 16.65
CA ALA A 177 13.48 15.75 17.52
C ALA A 177 14.74 15.71 18.39
N ALA A 178 15.27 14.51 18.67
CA ALA A 178 16.51 14.32 19.43
C ALA A 178 17.79 14.52 18.60
N SER A 179 17.71 14.55 17.27
CA SER A 179 18.88 14.71 16.41
C SER A 179 19.42 16.14 16.46
N GLN A 180 20.75 16.30 16.35
CA GLN A 180 21.35 17.63 16.21
C GLN A 180 21.22 18.10 14.75
N ILE A 181 21.09 19.42 14.55
CA ILE A 181 20.99 19.99 13.19
C ILE A 181 22.25 19.71 12.35
N GLY A 182 23.42 19.67 12.99
CA GLY A 182 24.69 19.32 12.32
C GLY A 182 24.71 17.88 11.78
N ASP A 183 24.17 16.91 12.54
CA ASP A 183 24.04 15.53 12.07
C ASP A 183 23.08 15.42 10.90
N TRP A 184 21.94 16.13 10.98
CA TRP A 184 20.97 16.16 9.91
C TRP A 184 21.57 16.72 8.61
N LEU A 185 22.32 17.83 8.67
CA LEU A 185 23.01 18.40 7.52
C LEU A 185 24.02 17.42 6.90
N ARG A 186 24.80 16.72 7.73
CA ARG A 186 25.75 15.69 7.27
C ARG A 186 25.09 14.52 6.57
N GLN A 187 23.84 14.20 6.92
CA GLN A 187 23.08 13.10 6.32
C GLN A 187 22.41 13.48 4.99
N LEU A 188 22.29 14.77 4.65
CA LEU A 188 21.56 15.20 3.44
C LEU A 188 22.12 14.64 2.13
N PRO A 189 23.45 14.61 1.88
CA PRO A 189 23.99 14.03 0.65
C PRO A 189 23.65 12.55 0.50
N ASP A 190 23.83 11.77 1.58
CA ASP A 190 23.52 10.34 1.60
C ASP A 190 22.02 10.10 1.39
N LEU A 191 21.18 10.93 2.01
CA LEU A 191 19.75 10.85 1.88
C LEU A 191 19.28 11.14 0.46
N LEU A 192 19.84 12.18 -0.19
CA LEU A 192 19.58 12.48 -1.60
C LEU A 192 20.05 11.34 -2.51
N HIS A 193 21.21 10.75 -2.22
CA HIS A 193 21.74 9.61 -2.96
C HIS A 193 20.86 8.37 -2.80
N GLN A 194 20.43 8.05 -1.58
CA GLN A 194 19.51 6.95 -1.29
C GLN A 194 18.16 7.17 -1.98
N HIS A 195 17.63 8.39 -1.95
CA HIS A 195 16.40 8.74 -2.64
C HIS A 195 16.52 8.51 -4.15
N ARG A 196 17.59 8.99 -4.79
CA ARG A 196 17.88 8.72 -6.21
C ARG A 196 17.88 7.23 -6.54
N ARG A 197 18.56 6.42 -5.72
CA ARG A 197 18.64 4.96 -5.91
C ARG A 197 17.30 4.25 -5.76
N MET A 198 16.41 4.73 -4.87
CA MET A 198 15.08 4.14 -4.71
C MET A 198 14.19 4.39 -5.92
N HIS A 199 14.39 5.49 -6.66
CA HIS A 199 13.53 5.90 -7.77
C HIS A 199 14.13 5.66 -9.17
N SER A 200 15.43 5.38 -9.28
CA SER A 200 16.12 5.19 -10.57
C SER A 200 15.68 3.96 -11.37
N VAL A 201 14.95 3.02 -10.75
CA VAL A 201 14.48 1.81 -11.44
C VAL A 201 13.24 2.11 -12.30
N ASN A 202 12.44 3.11 -11.94
CA ASN A 202 11.12 3.33 -12.53
C ASN A 202 10.90 4.75 -13.10
N TRP A 203 11.76 5.74 -12.81
CA TRP A 203 11.63 7.12 -13.30
C TRP A 203 12.91 7.62 -13.98
N PRO A 204 12.80 8.54 -14.96
CA PRO A 204 13.95 9.29 -15.46
C PRO A 204 14.69 9.96 -14.29
N THR A 205 16.02 9.84 -14.28
CA THR A 205 16.88 10.22 -13.14
C THR A 205 16.68 11.66 -12.65
N ALA A 206 16.26 12.56 -13.55
CA ALA A 206 16.04 13.98 -13.26
C ALA A 206 14.70 14.31 -12.57
N GLU A 207 13.68 13.44 -12.67
CA GLU A 207 12.39 13.61 -11.97
C GLU A 207 12.43 13.00 -10.57
N ALA A 208 13.11 11.86 -10.43
CA ALA A 208 13.37 11.18 -9.17
C ALA A 208 13.97 12.12 -8.11
N THR A 209 14.83 13.05 -8.53
CA THR A 209 15.46 14.01 -7.64
C THR A 209 14.58 15.16 -7.22
N ARG A 210 13.40 15.39 -7.80
CA ARG A 210 12.59 16.58 -7.49
C ARG A 210 11.58 16.34 -6.38
N ASN A 211 11.50 15.10 -5.91
CA ASN A 211 10.40 14.57 -5.13
C ASN A 211 10.77 14.34 -3.66
N LEU A 212 11.85 14.94 -3.16
CA LEU A 212 12.20 14.88 -1.75
C LEU A 212 11.81 16.17 -1.04
N LEU A 213 11.31 16.03 0.18
CA LEU A 213 11.17 17.10 1.15
C LEU A 213 11.83 16.66 2.46
N ALA A 214 12.86 17.36 2.93
CA ALA A 214 13.50 17.04 4.19
C ALA A 214 13.32 18.16 5.21
N ILE A 215 13.06 17.79 6.47
CA ILE A 215 12.88 18.74 7.58
C ILE A 215 13.94 18.46 8.65
N SER A 216 14.59 19.53 9.10
CA SER A 216 15.54 19.48 10.20
C SER A 216 14.87 19.11 11.53
N PRO A 217 15.66 18.75 12.56
CA PRO A 217 15.21 18.77 13.94
C PRO A 217 14.71 20.16 14.34
N PRO A 218 13.94 20.30 15.44
CA PRO A 218 13.60 21.61 16.00
C PRO A 218 14.89 22.40 16.28
N ILE A 219 14.94 23.63 15.79
CA ILE A 219 15.97 24.58 16.19
C ILE A 219 15.56 25.07 17.57
N ALA A 220 16.33 24.68 18.59
CA ALA A 220 16.03 25.02 19.96
C ALA A 220 15.72 26.52 20.05
N SER A 221 14.51 26.83 20.50
CA SER A 221 14.21 28.18 20.95
C SER A 221 15.12 28.41 22.15
N THR A 222 16.12 29.29 22.02
CA THR A 222 17.01 29.68 23.12
C THR A 222 16.25 30.35 24.29
N ALA A 223 14.93 30.50 24.20
CA ALA A 223 14.11 31.00 25.28
C ALA A 223 13.78 29.87 26.29
N GLY A 224 14.77 29.47 27.10
CA GLY A 224 14.60 29.02 28.49
C GLY A 224 13.56 27.93 28.83
N ALA A 225 13.01 27.19 27.87
CA ALA A 225 12.07 26.12 28.15
C ALA A 225 12.84 24.92 28.71
N HIS A 226 12.94 24.89 30.04
CA HIS A 226 13.53 23.79 30.79
C HIS A 226 13.05 22.43 30.26
N PRO A 227 13.94 21.43 30.13
CA PRO A 227 13.52 20.07 29.85
C PRO A 227 12.53 19.64 30.94
N HIS A 228 11.26 19.50 30.56
CA HIS A 228 10.19 19.16 31.48
C HIS A 228 10.55 17.87 32.23
N ALA A 229 10.66 18.00 33.55
CA ALA A 229 10.86 16.92 34.49
C ALA A 229 9.84 15.80 34.22
N THR A 230 10.34 14.59 33.99
CA THR A 230 9.58 13.36 33.66
C THR A 230 8.77 12.80 34.84
N GLY A 231 8.45 13.60 35.87
CA GLY A 231 7.95 13.11 37.16
C GLY A 231 6.64 13.75 37.62
N ASN A 232 5.50 13.44 36.97
CA ASN A 232 4.18 13.19 37.60
C ASN A 232 3.06 13.20 36.54
N ARG A 233 2.65 12.02 36.08
CA ARG A 233 1.37 11.82 35.36
C ARG A 233 0.19 11.91 36.35
N ARG A 234 -0.04 13.06 37.00
CA ARG A 234 -1.33 13.32 37.67
C ARG A 234 -2.38 13.69 36.62
N ARG A 235 -3.62 13.21 36.84
CA ARG A 235 -4.82 13.34 35.99
C ARG A 235 -4.83 14.64 35.17
N ARG A 236 -4.45 14.58 33.89
CA ARG A 236 -4.62 15.70 32.95
C ARG A 236 -6.12 15.88 32.68
N ASN A 237 -6.56 17.13 32.71
CA ASN A 237 -7.92 17.51 32.39
C ASN A 237 -8.20 17.18 30.91
N LYS A 238 -9.39 16.65 30.58
CA LYS A 238 -9.71 16.12 29.24
C LYS A 238 -9.66 17.19 28.14
N ASP A 239 -9.69 18.47 28.53
CA ASP A 239 -9.75 19.63 27.63
C ASP A 239 -8.39 20.32 27.40
N SER A 240 -7.29 19.83 27.98
CA SER A 240 -5.97 20.44 27.73
C SER A 240 -5.47 20.11 26.32
N VAL A 241 -4.96 21.13 25.61
CA VAL A 241 -4.34 21.02 24.28
C VAL A 241 -3.37 19.82 24.23
N PRO A 242 -3.45 18.95 23.20
CA PRO A 242 -2.61 17.76 23.11
C PRO A 242 -1.12 18.10 23.18
N ASP A 243 -0.38 17.39 24.02
CA ASP A 243 1.05 17.57 24.14
C ASP A 243 1.75 17.14 22.84
N ARG A 244 2.58 18.01 22.27
CA ARG A 244 3.26 17.75 20.99
C ARG A 244 4.37 16.72 21.14
N ALA A 245 4.96 16.60 22.33
CA ALA A 245 6.15 15.79 22.57
C ALA A 245 5.94 14.29 22.31
N ASP A 246 4.70 13.80 22.40
CA ASP A 246 4.38 12.37 22.21
C ASP A 246 4.10 11.98 20.74
N ILE A 247 4.00 12.96 19.84
CA ILE A 247 3.65 12.72 18.44
C ILE A 247 4.97 12.60 17.65
N PRO A 248 5.23 11.47 16.96
CA PRO A 248 6.43 11.34 16.13
C PRO A 248 6.54 12.49 15.14
N SER A 249 7.74 13.09 15.01
CA SER A 249 7.99 14.22 14.11
C SER A 249 7.46 13.98 12.69
N ARG A 250 7.56 12.75 12.18
CA ARG A 250 7.04 12.38 10.86
C ARG A 250 5.53 12.46 10.74
N ASP A 251 4.78 11.99 11.74
CA ASP A 251 3.31 12.00 11.71
C ASP A 251 2.81 13.44 11.79
N LEU A 252 3.42 14.24 12.68
CA LEU A 252 3.09 15.64 12.84
C LEU A 252 3.44 16.45 11.58
N ALA A 253 4.60 16.17 10.97
CA ALA A 253 5.04 16.84 9.75
C ALA A 253 4.16 16.48 8.54
N THR A 254 3.76 15.21 8.37
CA THR A 254 2.80 14.80 7.33
C THR A 254 1.48 15.57 7.46
N VAL A 255 0.98 15.70 8.70
CA VAL A 255 -0.26 16.44 8.97
C VAL A 255 -0.09 17.93 8.77
N ALA A 256 1.02 18.54 9.19
CA ALA A 256 1.22 19.99 9.13
C ALA A 256 1.51 20.50 7.72
N LEU A 257 2.36 19.79 6.95
CA LEU A 257 2.84 20.27 5.66
C LEU A 257 1.85 20.15 4.52
N ALA A 258 0.86 19.25 4.64
CA ALA A 258 -0.11 19.04 3.58
C ALA A 258 -1.02 20.27 3.40
N ASP A 259 -1.25 20.68 2.16
CA ASP A 259 -2.30 21.63 1.81
C ASP A 259 -3.68 21.01 2.10
N ARG A 260 -3.85 19.71 1.82
CA ARG A 260 -5.05 18.93 2.15
C ARG A 260 -4.71 17.61 2.85
N LEU A 261 -5.52 17.24 3.82
CA LEU A 261 -5.33 16.04 4.61
C LEU A 261 -6.53 15.10 4.48
N LEU A 262 -6.32 13.92 3.90
CA LEU A 262 -7.33 12.87 3.79
C LEU A 262 -7.15 11.87 4.95
N VAL A 263 -8.04 11.90 5.92
CA VAL A 263 -8.02 11.05 7.11
C VAL A 263 -8.88 9.81 6.88
N VAL A 264 -8.23 8.66 6.66
CA VAL A 264 -8.95 7.40 6.39
C VAL A 264 -9.41 6.73 7.69
N HIS A 265 -8.58 6.76 8.73
CA HIS A 265 -8.90 6.16 10.03
C HIS A 265 -8.09 6.79 11.17
N ALA A 266 -8.76 7.16 12.25
CA ALA A 266 -8.13 7.72 13.44
C ALA A 266 -8.68 7.07 14.72
N ARG A 267 -7.79 6.46 15.51
CA ARG A 267 -8.14 5.97 16.85
C ARG A 267 -8.29 7.17 17.81
N PRO A 268 -9.32 7.22 18.68
CA PRO A 268 -9.48 8.27 19.67
C PRO A 268 -8.25 8.40 20.55
N GLY A 269 -7.75 9.63 20.73
CA GLY A 269 -6.52 9.91 21.49
C GLY A 269 -5.22 9.35 20.88
N GLY A 270 -5.29 8.73 19.69
CA GLY A 270 -4.12 8.24 18.97
C GLY A 270 -3.24 9.38 18.45
N ARG A 271 -2.00 9.07 18.07
CA ARG A 271 -1.01 10.05 17.58
C ARG A 271 -1.51 10.86 16.38
N ILE A 272 -2.06 10.19 15.37
CA ILE A 272 -2.66 10.85 14.20
C ILE A 272 -3.85 11.72 14.62
N ALA A 273 -4.69 11.24 15.54
CA ALA A 273 -5.85 12.01 15.97
C ALA A 273 -5.43 13.32 16.66
N ARG A 274 -4.47 13.23 17.59
CA ARG A 274 -3.86 14.39 18.26
C ARG A 274 -3.18 15.34 17.28
N ALA A 275 -2.51 14.84 16.24
CA ALA A 275 -1.89 15.68 15.21
C ALA A 275 -2.95 16.45 14.40
N VAL A 276 -4.07 15.79 14.06
CA VAL A 276 -5.21 16.42 13.38
C VAL A 276 -5.88 17.46 14.28
N ASP A 277 -6.08 17.18 15.57
CA ASP A 277 -6.59 18.15 16.55
C ASP A 277 -5.75 19.43 16.56
N LEU A 278 -4.42 19.27 16.65
CA LEU A 278 -3.49 20.41 16.64
C LEU A 278 -3.61 21.25 15.36
N ARG A 279 -3.79 20.62 14.20
CA ARG A 279 -4.00 21.32 12.92
C ARG A 279 -5.34 22.06 12.89
N LEU A 280 -6.43 21.42 13.31
CA LEU A 280 -7.77 22.01 13.29
C LEU A 280 -7.92 23.17 14.29
N CYS A 281 -7.18 23.14 15.40
CA CYS A 281 -7.14 24.24 16.37
C CYS A 281 -6.30 25.45 15.89
N GLU A 282 -5.55 25.30 14.80
CA GLU A 282 -4.66 26.34 14.29
C GLU A 282 -5.37 27.16 13.20
N ALA A 283 -5.93 28.31 13.60
CA ALA A 283 -6.79 29.16 12.78
C ALA A 283 -6.15 29.68 11.48
N SER A 284 -4.82 29.61 11.36
CA SER A 284 -4.12 29.98 10.13
C SER A 284 -4.16 28.91 9.04
N PHE A 285 -4.58 27.67 9.34
CA PHE A 285 -4.89 26.70 8.29
C PHE A 285 -6.23 26.99 7.62
N PRO A 286 -6.36 26.73 6.31
CA PRO A 286 -7.64 26.88 5.63
C PRO A 286 -8.70 25.95 6.23
N VAL A 287 -9.92 26.48 6.42
CA VAL A 287 -11.11 25.69 6.71
C VAL A 287 -11.35 24.72 5.55
N GLY A 288 -11.78 23.49 5.85
CA GLY A 288 -11.97 22.46 4.84
C GLY A 288 -10.66 21.87 4.28
N SER A 289 -9.52 22.12 4.91
CA SER A 289 -8.25 21.46 4.53
C SER A 289 -8.10 20.04 5.09
N VAL A 290 -9.05 19.57 5.91
CA VAL A 290 -9.06 18.22 6.49
C VAL A 290 -10.35 17.50 6.06
N TYR A 291 -10.20 16.35 5.42
CA TYR A 291 -11.28 15.52 4.92
C TYR A 291 -11.32 14.20 5.68
N LEU A 292 -12.49 13.84 6.19
CA LEU A 292 -12.69 12.65 7.03
C LEU A 292 -13.42 11.60 6.22
N TYR A 293 -12.83 10.43 6.04
CA TYR A 293 -13.53 9.33 5.36
C TYR A 293 -14.80 8.93 6.12
N VAL A 294 -15.94 9.00 5.44
CA VAL A 294 -17.24 8.56 5.97
C VAL A 294 -17.58 7.21 5.34
N PRO A 295 -17.56 6.10 6.10
CA PRO A 295 -17.93 4.80 5.57
C PRO A 295 -19.42 4.77 5.21
N GLY A 296 -19.75 4.22 4.04
CA GLY A 296 -21.13 3.92 3.66
C GLY A 296 -21.60 2.65 4.37
N GLY A 297 -22.20 2.77 5.56
CA GLY A 297 -22.76 1.65 6.33
C GLY A 297 -22.86 1.97 7.83
N THR A 298 -23.74 1.27 8.56
CA THR A 298 -24.07 1.57 9.97
C THR A 298 -23.08 1.01 11.00
N ASP A 299 -22.27 -0.01 10.67
CA ASP A 299 -21.75 -0.90 11.72
C ASP A 299 -20.25 -0.80 12.05
N SER A 300 -19.47 0.06 11.37
CA SER A 300 -18.07 0.29 11.77
C SER A 300 -17.57 1.64 11.28
N ALA A 301 -17.64 2.65 12.15
CA ALA A 301 -17.11 3.97 11.84
C ALA A 301 -15.57 3.91 11.80
N ALA A 302 -14.98 4.26 10.65
CA ALA A 302 -13.52 4.34 10.47
C ALA A 302 -12.87 5.40 11.38
N VAL A 303 -13.66 6.37 11.81
CA VAL A 303 -13.36 7.34 12.86
C VAL A 303 -14.52 7.27 13.85
N PRO A 304 -14.31 7.04 15.15
CA PRO A 304 -15.41 6.99 16.10
C PRO A 304 -16.22 8.28 16.08
N THR A 305 -17.54 8.18 16.21
CA THR A 305 -18.48 9.31 16.07
C THR A 305 -18.09 10.52 16.91
N SER A 306 -17.58 10.30 18.13
CA SER A 306 -17.11 11.38 19.00
C SER A 306 -15.91 12.16 18.45
N VAL A 307 -14.97 11.50 17.78
CA VAL A 307 -13.83 12.13 17.12
C VAL A 307 -14.29 12.83 15.84
N PHE A 308 -15.19 12.19 15.09
CA PHE A 308 -15.76 12.76 13.88
C PHE A 308 -16.52 14.07 14.17
N ASP A 309 -17.46 14.05 15.13
CA ASP A 309 -18.25 15.22 15.53
C ASP A 309 -17.37 16.36 16.03
N HIS A 310 -16.34 16.03 16.82
CA HIS A 310 -15.37 17.01 17.30
C HIS A 310 -14.65 17.70 16.13
N TRP A 311 -14.10 16.95 15.18
CA TRP A 311 -13.38 17.49 14.03
C TRP A 311 -14.29 18.24 13.06
N TYR A 312 -15.50 17.74 12.85
CA TYR A 312 -16.49 18.40 12.01
C TYR A 312 -16.84 19.79 12.54
N ARG A 313 -17.02 19.94 13.87
CA ARG A 313 -17.22 21.25 14.51
C ARG A 313 -16.03 22.20 14.40
N HIS A 314 -14.83 21.67 14.20
CA HIS A 314 -13.60 22.45 13.99
C HIS A 314 -13.26 22.64 12.49
N GLY A 315 -14.22 22.41 11.59
CA GLY A 315 -14.08 22.72 10.17
C GLY A 315 -13.52 21.60 9.29
N ALA A 316 -13.45 20.37 9.79
CA ALA A 316 -13.19 19.20 8.95
C ALA A 316 -14.42 18.85 8.10
N VAL A 317 -14.20 18.30 6.90
CA VAL A 317 -15.24 18.00 5.91
C VAL A 317 -15.42 16.49 5.78
N GLY A 318 -16.67 16.02 5.76
CA GLY A 318 -16.96 14.62 5.45
C GLY A 318 -16.61 14.29 4.01
N TRP A 319 -15.82 13.24 3.81
CA TRP A 319 -15.43 12.72 2.51
C TRP A 319 -16.06 11.35 2.29
N TYR A 320 -17.08 11.34 1.45
CA TYR A 320 -17.77 10.14 1.03
C TYR A 320 -17.02 9.53 -0.14
N VAL A 321 -16.41 8.37 0.08
CA VAL A 321 -16.04 7.52 -1.04
C VAL A 321 -17.30 6.76 -1.40
N PRO A 322 -17.88 6.98 -2.60
CA PRO A 322 -18.89 6.08 -3.11
C PRO A 322 -18.17 4.75 -3.29
N VAL A 323 -18.20 3.92 -2.24
CA VAL A 323 -17.96 2.50 -2.40
C VAL A 323 -19.09 2.12 -3.34
N PRO A 324 -18.82 1.77 -4.61
CA PRO A 324 -19.89 1.27 -5.45
C PRO A 324 -20.54 0.18 -4.60
N PRO A 325 -21.85 0.25 -4.29
CA PRO A 325 -22.51 -0.81 -3.58
C PRO A 325 -22.09 -2.04 -4.37
N TRP A 326 -21.36 -2.97 -3.76
CA TRP A 326 -20.89 -4.17 -4.43
C TRP A 326 -22.04 -4.65 -5.29
N ARG A 327 -21.95 -4.47 -6.61
CA ARG A 327 -23.13 -4.28 -7.48
C ARG A 327 -24.24 -5.26 -7.09
N ALA A 328 -25.20 -4.84 -6.28
CA ALA A 328 -26.55 -5.35 -6.40
C ALA A 328 -26.98 -4.81 -7.76
N PRO A 329 -27.11 -5.66 -8.79
CA PRO A 329 -27.21 -5.17 -10.16
C PRO A 329 -28.60 -4.58 -10.34
N ARG A 330 -28.74 -3.27 -10.12
CA ARG A 330 -29.67 -2.48 -10.92
C ARG A 330 -28.94 -2.14 -12.21
N LEU A 331 -29.09 -3.05 -13.17
CA LEU A 331 -28.86 -2.84 -14.59
C LEU A 331 -29.68 -1.64 -15.06
N ALA A 332 -29.13 -0.43 -14.91
CA ALA A 332 -29.53 0.68 -15.75
C ALA A 332 -28.98 0.41 -17.15
N ARG A 333 -29.87 -0.13 -17.98
CA ARG A 333 -29.92 -0.13 -19.45
C ARG A 333 -28.81 0.69 -20.16
N CYS A 334 -27.57 0.21 -20.18
CA CYS A 334 -26.66 0.53 -21.26
C CYS A 334 -27.03 -0.38 -22.44
N ARG A 335 -27.82 0.17 -23.37
CA ARG A 335 -28.02 -0.37 -24.71
C ARG A 335 -26.67 -0.34 -25.44
N LEU A 336 -25.85 -1.38 -25.24
CA LEU A 336 -24.78 -1.68 -26.17
C LEU A 336 -25.43 -2.30 -27.41
N ARG A 337 -25.48 -1.48 -28.46
CA ARG A 337 -25.86 -1.89 -29.81
C ARG A 337 -24.92 -2.99 -30.30
N ASN A 338 -25.53 -4.05 -30.81
CA ASN A 338 -25.09 -4.97 -31.86
C ASN A 338 -23.58 -5.10 -32.10
N GLU A 339 -23.00 -6.19 -31.60
CA GLU A 339 -22.04 -7.00 -32.36
C GLU A 339 -22.36 -8.49 -32.15
N ALA A 340 -22.15 -9.27 -33.22
CA ALA A 340 -22.78 -10.53 -33.52
C ALA A 340 -22.66 -11.64 -32.44
N VAL A 341 -23.76 -12.38 -32.28
CA VAL A 341 -23.93 -13.73 -31.70
C VAL A 341 -22.80 -14.19 -30.77
N ARG A 342 -22.72 -13.61 -29.58
CA ARG A 342 -22.19 -14.35 -28.42
C ARG A 342 -23.33 -15.18 -27.84
N PRO A 343 -23.16 -16.48 -27.53
CA PRO A 343 -24.15 -17.21 -26.76
C PRO A 343 -24.51 -16.38 -25.53
N ALA A 344 -25.81 -16.18 -25.30
CA ALA A 344 -26.30 -15.25 -24.29
C ALA A 344 -25.58 -15.51 -22.98
N VAL A 345 -24.87 -14.52 -22.43
CA VAL A 345 -24.04 -14.64 -21.21
C VAL A 345 -24.83 -15.29 -20.05
N HIS A 346 -26.16 -15.17 -20.07
CA HIS A 346 -27.10 -15.85 -19.18
C HIS A 346 -27.04 -17.39 -19.20
N GLN A 347 -26.68 -18.02 -20.32
CA GLN A 347 -26.52 -19.49 -20.43
C GLN A 347 -25.19 -19.97 -19.84
N ILE A 348 -24.19 -19.08 -19.73
CA ILE A 348 -22.84 -19.43 -19.29
C ILE A 348 -22.75 -19.41 -17.76
N ALA A 349 -23.48 -18.54 -17.06
CA ALA A 349 -23.46 -18.47 -15.61
C ALA A 349 -24.65 -19.22 -14.97
N ALA A 350 -24.41 -20.31 -14.23
CA ALA A 350 -25.46 -21.08 -13.55
C ALA A 350 -25.13 -21.42 -12.07
N ARG A 351 -26.15 -21.65 -11.23
CA ARG A 351 -25.95 -22.17 -9.87
C ARG A 351 -25.51 -23.64 -9.97
N ILE A 352 -24.63 -24.09 -9.08
CA ILE A 352 -24.29 -25.52 -8.98
C ILE A 352 -25.58 -26.33 -8.66
N PRO A 353 -25.98 -27.29 -9.53
CA PRO A 353 -27.19 -28.09 -9.32
C PRO A 353 -27.18 -28.81 -7.97
N GLU A 354 -28.36 -28.95 -7.36
CA GLU A 354 -28.51 -29.70 -6.10
C GLU A 354 -28.28 -31.20 -6.31
N ALA A 355 -28.72 -31.75 -7.44
CA ALA A 355 -28.49 -33.15 -7.82
C ALA A 355 -27.00 -33.55 -7.91
N TRP A 356 -26.07 -32.60 -7.91
CA TRP A 356 -24.62 -32.88 -7.87
C TRP A 356 -24.11 -33.23 -6.46
N SER A 357 -25.00 -33.41 -5.48
CA SER A 357 -24.63 -33.65 -4.07
C SER A 357 -24.63 -35.11 -3.63
N GLU A 358 -25.40 -36.01 -4.25
CA GLU A 358 -25.82 -37.22 -3.51
C GLU A 358 -25.18 -38.55 -3.95
N GLU A 359 -24.78 -38.73 -5.21
CA GLU A 359 -24.29 -40.04 -5.68
C GLU A 359 -22.88 -39.97 -6.30
N ALA A 360 -21.89 -40.49 -5.57
CA ALA A 360 -20.50 -40.55 -6.05
C ALA A 360 -20.35 -41.42 -7.32
N ASP A 361 -21.19 -42.45 -7.44
CA ASP A 361 -21.12 -43.42 -8.54
C ASP A 361 -21.53 -42.83 -9.90
N ARG A 362 -22.19 -41.65 -9.90
CA ARG A 362 -22.61 -40.93 -11.11
C ARG A 362 -21.79 -39.66 -11.39
N TRP A 363 -20.72 -39.40 -10.63
CA TRP A 363 -19.91 -38.20 -10.79
C TRP A 363 -18.88 -38.35 -11.92
N ASP A 364 -19.29 -38.02 -13.15
CA ASP A 364 -18.46 -38.12 -14.36
C ASP A 364 -17.40 -37.03 -14.51
N TRP A 365 -17.12 -36.27 -13.46
CA TRP A 365 -16.21 -35.12 -13.47
C TRP A 365 -15.01 -35.33 -12.55
N LEU A 366 -13.92 -34.62 -12.83
CA LEU A 366 -12.75 -34.53 -11.97
C LEU A 366 -12.51 -33.05 -11.61
N THR A 367 -12.35 -32.77 -10.33
CA THR A 367 -12.29 -31.42 -9.78
C THR A 367 -10.85 -30.95 -9.54
N HIS A 368 -10.51 -29.76 -10.01
CA HIS A 368 -9.28 -29.06 -9.66
C HIS A 368 -9.61 -27.73 -8.98
N CYS A 369 -9.44 -27.67 -7.65
CA CYS A 369 -9.53 -26.42 -6.90
C CYS A 369 -8.23 -25.61 -7.08
N THR A 370 -8.37 -24.33 -7.40
CA THR A 370 -7.23 -23.41 -7.37
C THR A 370 -6.80 -23.15 -5.93
N ARG A 371 -5.52 -22.86 -5.73
CA ARG A 371 -4.96 -22.64 -4.38
C ARG A 371 -4.25 -21.29 -4.34
N GLY A 372 -4.51 -20.53 -3.28
CA GLY A 372 -3.69 -19.39 -2.91
C GLY A 372 -2.30 -19.83 -2.44
N SER A 373 -1.24 -19.19 -2.92
CA SER A 373 0.14 -19.51 -2.50
C SER A 373 0.66 -18.44 -1.53
N LEU A 374 0.59 -18.68 -0.22
CA LEU A 374 1.39 -17.91 0.76
C LEU A 374 2.81 -18.50 0.81
N GLY A 375 3.74 -18.04 -0.05
CA GLY A 375 5.14 -18.50 -0.01
C GLY A 375 6.11 -17.66 -0.86
N ALA A 376 7.39 -17.65 -0.46
CA ALA A 376 8.46 -16.79 -0.97
C ALA A 376 9.03 -17.24 -2.33
N ALA A 377 8.71 -16.55 -3.42
CA ALA A 377 9.54 -16.41 -4.63
C ALA A 377 8.79 -15.61 -5.70
N HIS A 378 9.25 -14.39 -6.00
CA HIS A 378 9.44 -13.81 -7.34
C HIS A 378 9.77 -12.32 -7.17
N ARG A 379 10.97 -11.90 -7.61
CA ARG A 379 11.51 -10.55 -7.45
C ARG A 379 10.91 -9.50 -8.40
N ASP A 380 9.88 -9.87 -9.17
CA ASP A 380 9.18 -9.02 -10.15
C ASP A 380 7.66 -8.89 -9.88
N ALA A 381 7.20 -9.32 -8.70
CA ALA A 381 5.79 -9.28 -8.30
C ALA A 381 5.22 -7.85 -8.25
N THR A 382 6.03 -6.83 -8.01
CA THR A 382 5.56 -5.43 -7.84
C THR A 382 4.83 -4.91 -9.07
N ALA A 383 5.29 -5.22 -10.28
CA ALA A 383 4.70 -4.77 -11.55
C ALA A 383 3.47 -5.60 -12.01
N LEU A 384 3.22 -6.75 -11.39
CA LEU A 384 2.02 -7.57 -11.64
C LEU A 384 0.94 -7.28 -10.60
N LEU A 385 1.36 -7.13 -9.33
CA LEU A 385 0.56 -6.65 -8.19
C LEU A 385 -0.13 -5.33 -8.52
N ALA A 386 0.63 -4.41 -9.11
CA ALA A 386 0.24 -3.22 -9.85
C ALA A 386 -1.05 -3.31 -10.67
N ASN A 387 -1.02 -4.18 -11.67
CA ASN A 387 -1.96 -4.24 -12.78
C ASN A 387 -3.25 -4.92 -12.32
N HIS A 388 -3.14 -5.88 -11.41
CA HIS A 388 -4.30 -6.51 -10.77
C HIS A 388 -4.97 -5.57 -9.76
N TRP A 389 -4.18 -4.77 -9.04
CA TRP A 389 -4.67 -3.82 -8.06
C TRP A 389 -5.32 -2.56 -8.72
N LEU A 390 -4.74 -2.02 -9.80
CA LEU A 390 -5.38 -1.01 -10.67
C LEU A 390 -6.71 -1.47 -11.30
N ALA A 391 -6.86 -2.78 -11.52
CA ALA A 391 -8.10 -3.39 -12.02
C ALA A 391 -9.14 -3.68 -10.90
N GLY A 392 -8.89 -3.24 -9.66
CA GLY A 392 -9.76 -3.48 -8.50
C GLY A 392 -9.77 -4.94 -8.02
N ARG A 393 -8.75 -5.75 -8.35
CA ARG A 393 -8.66 -7.15 -7.97
C ARG A 393 -7.71 -7.32 -6.77
N ALA A 394 -8.25 -7.73 -5.63
CA ALA A 394 -7.44 -7.98 -4.44
C ALA A 394 -6.62 -9.28 -4.55
N LEU A 395 -5.39 -9.19 -4.05
CA LEU A 395 -4.54 -10.26 -3.48
C LEU A 395 -4.00 -11.29 -4.48
N GLU A 396 -2.71 -11.18 -4.80
CA GLU A 396 -1.84 -12.14 -5.53
C GLU A 396 -1.87 -13.61 -5.03
N ARG A 397 -2.71 -13.92 -4.07
CA ARG A 397 -2.83 -15.22 -3.43
C ARG A 397 -4.28 -15.63 -3.25
N HIS A 398 -5.22 -14.94 -3.88
CA HIS A 398 -6.62 -15.33 -3.89
C HIS A 398 -6.82 -16.45 -4.94
N PRO A 399 -7.48 -17.56 -4.58
CA PRO A 399 -7.70 -18.68 -5.51
C PRO A 399 -8.45 -18.26 -6.79
N LEU A 400 -9.30 -17.24 -6.75
CA LEU A 400 -9.93 -16.66 -7.95
C LEU A 400 -8.90 -16.10 -8.95
N LEU A 401 -7.79 -15.52 -8.49
CA LEU A 401 -6.76 -15.01 -9.40
C LEU A 401 -6.00 -16.14 -10.08
N ALA A 402 -5.71 -17.22 -9.36
CA ALA A 402 -5.15 -18.42 -9.97
C ALA A 402 -6.11 -18.98 -11.04
N LEU A 403 -7.43 -18.93 -10.79
CA LEU A 403 -8.44 -19.32 -11.78
C LEU A 403 -8.42 -18.38 -13.00
N HIS A 404 -8.30 -17.06 -12.80
CA HIS A 404 -8.13 -16.10 -13.89
C HIS A 404 -6.89 -16.42 -14.73
N SER A 405 -5.75 -16.68 -14.10
CA SER A 405 -4.51 -17.04 -14.81
C SER A 405 -4.68 -18.33 -15.62
N ILE A 406 -5.36 -19.34 -15.08
CA ILE A 406 -5.69 -20.58 -15.82
C ILE A 406 -6.58 -20.26 -17.02
N CYS A 407 -7.57 -19.38 -16.86
CA CYS A 407 -8.47 -18.98 -17.94
C CYS A 407 -7.75 -18.19 -19.05
N GLU A 408 -6.87 -17.27 -18.69
CA GLU A 408 -6.08 -16.46 -19.62
C GLU A 408 -5.07 -17.32 -20.39
N GLN A 409 -4.33 -18.17 -19.68
CA GLN A 409 -3.34 -19.06 -20.29
C GLN A 409 -3.99 -20.28 -20.98
N LYS A 410 -5.27 -20.54 -20.70
CA LYS A 410 -6.00 -21.76 -21.05
C LYS A 410 -5.21 -23.02 -20.70
N ARG A 411 -4.56 -23.03 -19.53
CA ARG A 411 -3.65 -24.10 -19.12
C ARG A 411 -3.58 -24.20 -17.60
N ILE A 412 -3.54 -25.43 -17.09
CA ILE A 412 -3.20 -25.72 -15.69
C ILE A 412 -1.73 -26.12 -15.63
N VAL A 413 -0.92 -25.35 -14.92
CA VAL A 413 0.52 -25.60 -14.80
C VAL A 413 0.78 -26.68 -13.75
N ALA A 414 1.55 -27.70 -14.12
CA ALA A 414 1.87 -28.83 -13.27
C ALA A 414 2.87 -28.48 -12.17
N GLY A 415 2.62 -29.02 -10.98
CA GLY A 415 3.50 -28.93 -9.81
C GLY A 415 4.09 -30.30 -9.45
N HIS A 416 5.11 -30.32 -8.58
CA HIS A 416 5.73 -31.57 -8.12
C HIS A 416 5.88 -31.64 -6.59
N ARG A 417 5.42 -30.62 -5.85
CA ARG A 417 5.72 -30.46 -4.41
C ARG A 417 5.20 -31.61 -3.54
N THR A 418 4.08 -32.21 -3.92
CA THR A 418 3.41 -33.28 -3.15
C THR A 418 3.56 -34.66 -3.80
N VAL A 419 4.38 -34.77 -4.85
CA VAL A 419 4.51 -35.98 -5.66
C VAL A 419 5.87 -36.63 -5.42
N ARG A 420 5.86 -37.90 -5.03
CA ARG A 420 7.09 -38.68 -4.85
C ARG A 420 7.86 -38.76 -6.17
N GLY A 421 9.18 -38.57 -6.10
CA GLY A 421 10.04 -38.60 -7.29
C GLY A 421 10.04 -37.31 -8.12
N ARG A 422 9.45 -36.21 -7.62
CA ARG A 422 9.46 -34.87 -8.26
C ARG A 422 8.84 -34.83 -9.66
N ASN A 423 8.02 -35.82 -10.01
CA ASN A 423 7.27 -35.80 -11.26
C ASN A 423 6.30 -34.61 -11.25
N ARG A 424 6.31 -33.81 -12.32
CA ARG A 424 5.35 -32.71 -12.48
C ARG A 424 4.02 -33.28 -12.94
N CYS A 425 2.95 -33.00 -12.20
CA CYS A 425 1.60 -33.36 -12.60
C CYS A 425 0.57 -32.29 -12.18
N VAL A 426 -0.61 -32.39 -12.77
CA VAL A 426 -1.81 -31.71 -12.29
C VAL A 426 -2.70 -32.74 -11.59
N SER A 427 -3.04 -32.45 -10.34
CA SER A 427 -3.93 -33.29 -9.53
C SER A 427 -5.39 -32.85 -9.68
N PHE A 428 -6.28 -33.83 -9.72
CA PHE A 428 -7.72 -33.67 -9.68
C PHE A 428 -8.33 -34.60 -8.62
N SER A 429 -9.57 -34.36 -8.21
CA SER A 429 -10.33 -35.22 -7.31
C SER A 429 -11.58 -35.76 -8.00
N ALA A 430 -11.85 -37.06 -7.85
CA ALA A 430 -13.10 -37.67 -8.28
C ALA A 430 -14.24 -37.52 -7.26
N VAL A 431 -14.02 -36.83 -6.15
CA VAL A 431 -15.08 -36.52 -5.17
C VAL A 431 -16.03 -35.49 -5.78
N PRO A 432 -17.37 -35.68 -5.63
CA PRO A 432 -18.35 -34.70 -6.08
C PRO A 432 -18.07 -33.31 -5.53
N LEU A 433 -18.12 -32.28 -6.39
CA LEU A 433 -17.71 -30.91 -6.05
C LEU A 433 -18.36 -30.38 -4.76
N ARG A 434 -19.66 -30.62 -4.56
CA ARG A 434 -20.37 -30.20 -3.35
C ARG A 434 -19.82 -30.88 -2.09
N ARG A 435 -19.55 -32.19 -2.15
CA ARG A 435 -18.95 -32.95 -1.04
C ARG A 435 -17.53 -32.50 -0.74
N LEU A 436 -16.75 -32.19 -1.79
CA LEU A 436 -15.39 -31.66 -1.67
C LEU A 436 -15.38 -30.30 -0.95
N LEU A 437 -16.25 -29.37 -1.37
CA LEU A 437 -16.36 -28.04 -0.77
C LEU A 437 -16.96 -28.06 0.64
N ALA A 438 -17.94 -28.95 0.92
CA ALA A 438 -18.48 -29.12 2.26
C ALA A 438 -17.46 -29.72 3.25
N GLY A 439 -16.54 -30.56 2.75
CA GLY A 439 -15.45 -31.15 3.52
C GLY A 439 -14.23 -30.23 3.71
N ARG A 440 -14.29 -28.97 3.26
CA ARG A 440 -13.20 -28.01 3.32
C ARG A 440 -12.72 -27.78 4.76
N ARG A 441 -11.41 -27.89 4.99
CA ARG A 441 -10.75 -27.66 6.28
C ARG A 441 -9.52 -26.78 6.14
N PHE A 442 -9.30 -25.92 7.14
CA PHE A 442 -8.09 -25.10 7.18
C PHE A 442 -6.91 -25.96 7.62
N GLN A 443 -5.88 -26.03 6.77
CA GLN A 443 -4.67 -26.80 7.01
C GLN A 443 -3.62 -25.88 7.63
N SER A 444 -3.66 -25.75 8.97
CA SER A 444 -2.80 -24.83 9.73
C SER A 444 -1.32 -24.96 9.39
N HIS A 445 -0.79 -26.18 9.34
CA HIS A 445 0.60 -26.48 8.96
C HIS A 445 1.00 -26.06 7.52
N LEU A 446 0.03 -25.82 6.63
CA LEU A 446 0.25 -25.32 5.27
C LEU A 446 -0.18 -23.85 5.11
N GLY A 447 -0.76 -23.24 6.14
CA GLY A 447 -1.30 -21.88 6.10
C GLY A 447 -2.38 -21.68 5.04
N ARG A 448 -3.14 -22.71 4.65
CA ARG A 448 -4.12 -22.63 3.56
C ARG A 448 -5.29 -23.59 3.75
N TRP A 449 -6.40 -23.37 3.06
CA TRP A 449 -7.48 -24.33 2.95
C TRP A 449 -7.12 -25.45 1.95
N ASP A 450 -7.63 -26.66 2.17
CA ASP A 450 -7.46 -27.80 1.26
C ASP A 450 -8.24 -27.63 -0.05
N TRP A 451 -9.50 -27.20 0.06
CA TRP A 451 -10.44 -27.01 -1.04
C TRP A 451 -10.99 -25.59 -1.05
N GLU A 452 -10.49 -24.75 -1.94
CA GLU A 452 -11.04 -23.40 -2.12
C GLU A 452 -12.25 -23.45 -3.07
N PRO A 453 -13.28 -22.58 -2.89
CA PRO A 453 -14.50 -22.56 -3.71
C PRO A 453 -14.26 -21.89 -5.07
N TYR A 454 -13.09 -22.14 -5.66
CA TYR A 454 -12.66 -21.63 -6.95
C TYR A 454 -11.90 -22.73 -7.68
N GLY A 455 -12.17 -22.88 -8.97
CA GLY A 455 -11.49 -23.89 -9.76
C GLY A 455 -12.25 -24.25 -11.02
N LEU A 456 -11.98 -25.46 -11.49
CA LEU A 456 -12.65 -26.05 -12.64
C LEU A 456 -12.90 -27.53 -12.43
N ILE A 457 -13.92 -28.04 -13.10
CA ILE A 457 -14.20 -29.46 -13.26
C ILE A 457 -14.04 -29.82 -14.72
N VAL A 458 -13.49 -31.01 -14.99
CA VAL A 458 -13.34 -31.54 -16.34
C VAL A 458 -13.96 -32.92 -16.40
N ARG A 459 -14.64 -33.26 -17.50
CA ARG A 459 -15.15 -34.61 -17.71
C ARG A 459 -14.03 -35.64 -17.59
N ARG A 460 -14.30 -36.71 -16.85
CA ARG A 460 -13.34 -37.77 -16.54
C ARG A 460 -12.82 -38.44 -17.81
N ASP A 461 -13.70 -38.74 -18.76
CA ASP A 461 -13.33 -39.36 -20.03
C ASP A 461 -12.41 -38.46 -20.88
N ALA A 462 -12.63 -37.15 -20.85
CA ALA A 462 -11.80 -36.18 -21.56
C ALA A 462 -10.39 -36.09 -20.96
N LEU A 463 -10.26 -36.07 -19.63
CA LEU A 463 -8.95 -36.13 -18.97
C LEU A 463 -8.28 -37.49 -19.14
N HIS A 464 -9.03 -38.59 -19.15
CA HIS A 464 -8.48 -39.92 -19.40
C HIS A 464 -7.79 -40.01 -20.78
N ARG A 465 -8.37 -39.36 -21.82
CA ARG A 465 -7.73 -39.23 -23.14
C ARG A 465 -6.42 -38.44 -23.12
N LEU A 466 -6.23 -37.54 -22.15
CA LEU A 466 -4.97 -36.84 -21.88
C LEU A 466 -4.00 -37.64 -20.97
N GLY A 467 -4.31 -38.91 -20.69
CA GLY A 467 -3.49 -39.77 -19.85
C GLY A 467 -3.73 -39.59 -18.36
N ALA A 468 -4.88 -39.03 -17.94
CA ALA A 468 -5.25 -39.00 -16.53
C ALA A 468 -5.41 -40.42 -15.98
N ARG A 469 -4.82 -40.69 -14.83
CA ARG A 469 -4.98 -41.97 -14.12
C ARG A 469 -5.27 -41.74 -12.65
N GLN A 470 -6.03 -42.65 -12.07
CA GLN A 470 -6.27 -42.68 -10.64
C GLN A 470 -4.96 -42.95 -9.89
N VAL A 471 -4.82 -42.29 -8.74
CA VAL A 471 -3.69 -42.49 -7.85
C VAL A 471 -3.75 -43.88 -7.19
N ILE A 472 -2.60 -44.54 -7.15
CA ILE A 472 -2.39 -45.83 -6.48
C ILE A 472 -1.95 -45.55 -5.05
N TYR A 473 -2.83 -45.86 -4.11
CA TYR A 473 -2.55 -45.73 -2.69
C TYR A 473 -1.91 -47.01 -2.15
N GLY A 474 -0.79 -46.88 -1.46
CA GLY A 474 -0.12 -48.05 -0.89
C GLY A 474 1.01 -47.69 0.07
N ASP A 475 1.70 -48.72 0.53
CA ASP A 475 2.88 -48.63 1.39
C ASP A 475 4.18 -48.64 0.55
N GLU A 476 5.31 -48.73 1.23
CA GLU A 476 6.63 -48.77 0.57
C GLU A 476 6.81 -50.03 -0.28
N SER A 477 6.24 -51.17 0.16
CA SER A 477 6.27 -52.42 -0.60
C SER A 477 5.55 -52.25 -1.93
N THR A 478 4.35 -51.67 -1.89
CA THR A 478 3.56 -51.32 -3.06
C THR A 478 4.38 -50.45 -4.02
N PHE A 479 5.02 -49.39 -3.53
CA PHE A 479 5.81 -48.49 -4.36
C PHE A 479 6.99 -49.19 -5.07
N ARG A 480 7.71 -50.08 -4.39
CA ARG A 480 8.86 -50.80 -4.97
C ARG A 480 8.43 -51.74 -6.10
N ASN A 481 7.27 -52.38 -5.94
CA ASN A 481 6.72 -53.32 -6.91
C ASN A 481 6.00 -52.61 -8.07
N LEU A 482 5.75 -51.30 -7.99
CA LEU A 482 5.16 -50.55 -9.09
C LEU A 482 6.15 -50.40 -10.27
N PRO A 483 5.71 -50.71 -11.50
CA PRO A 483 6.45 -50.37 -12.70
C PRO A 483 6.78 -48.86 -12.78
N PRO A 484 7.93 -48.45 -13.34
CA PRO A 484 8.37 -47.06 -13.39
C PRO A 484 7.31 -46.06 -13.88
N GLU A 485 6.52 -46.45 -14.88
CA GLU A 485 5.44 -45.66 -15.48
C GLU A 485 4.24 -45.45 -14.56
N GLN A 486 4.06 -46.29 -13.55
CA GLN A 486 2.98 -46.18 -12.56
C GLN A 486 3.41 -45.38 -11.31
N ARG A 487 4.72 -45.27 -11.05
CA ARG A 487 5.26 -44.56 -9.87
C ARG A 487 4.83 -43.10 -9.74
N PRO A 488 4.65 -42.30 -10.81
CA PRO A 488 4.13 -40.93 -10.70
C PRO A 488 2.70 -40.86 -10.12
N PHE A 489 1.94 -41.95 -10.25
CA PHE A 489 0.58 -42.09 -9.74
C PHE A 489 0.54 -42.68 -8.34
N PHE A 490 1.68 -42.97 -7.71
CA PHE A 490 1.70 -43.46 -6.32
C PHE A 490 1.45 -42.33 -5.31
N GLN A 491 0.68 -42.63 -4.26
CA GLN A 491 0.52 -41.80 -3.07
C GLN A 491 0.63 -42.68 -1.82
N PRO A 492 1.50 -42.35 -0.85
CA PRO A 492 1.63 -43.16 0.35
C PRO A 492 0.36 -43.11 1.20
N LEU A 493 0.00 -44.24 1.82
CA LEU A 493 -0.99 -44.29 2.89
C LEU A 493 -0.48 -43.43 4.07
N GLY A 494 -1.12 -42.29 4.31
CA GLY A 494 -0.68 -41.36 5.35
C GLY A 494 -0.90 -41.95 6.74
N ARG A 495 0.06 -41.79 7.66
CA ARG A 495 -0.05 -42.33 9.04
C ARG A 495 -1.28 -41.78 9.80
N ASN A 496 -1.57 -40.50 9.63
CA ASN A 496 -2.64 -39.79 10.37
C ASN A 496 -3.71 -39.17 9.46
N ARG A 497 -3.63 -39.41 8.14
CA ARG A 497 -4.55 -38.82 7.15
C ARG A 497 -4.97 -39.84 6.11
N GLN A 498 -6.27 -40.00 5.95
CA GLN A 498 -6.89 -40.85 4.94
C GLN A 498 -6.95 -40.10 3.59
N TRP A 499 -5.81 -39.97 2.90
CA TRP A 499 -5.73 -39.34 1.57
C TRP A 499 -6.59 -40.03 0.51
N GLN A 500 -6.98 -41.29 0.73
CA GLN A 500 -7.88 -42.06 -0.13
C GLN A 500 -9.25 -41.41 -0.28
N ALA A 501 -9.70 -40.65 0.73
CA ALA A 501 -10.97 -39.94 0.68
C ALA A 501 -11.01 -38.86 -0.42
N GLU A 502 -9.85 -38.37 -0.89
CA GLU A 502 -9.77 -37.38 -1.97
C GLU A 502 -9.96 -38.00 -3.37
N GLN A 503 -9.87 -39.33 -3.50
CA GLN A 503 -9.96 -40.06 -4.76
C GLN A 503 -9.13 -39.36 -5.87
N GLU A 504 -7.85 -39.15 -5.62
CA GLU A 504 -6.98 -38.31 -6.46
C GLU A 504 -6.75 -38.95 -7.83
N TRP A 505 -6.75 -38.11 -8.87
CA TRP A 505 -6.33 -38.42 -10.24
C TRP A 505 -5.20 -37.49 -10.64
N ARG A 506 -4.26 -37.96 -11.47
CA ARG A 506 -3.14 -37.14 -11.95
C ARG A 506 -3.05 -37.17 -13.47
N VAL A 507 -2.67 -36.03 -14.05
CA VAL A 507 -2.18 -35.93 -15.43
C VAL A 507 -0.72 -35.51 -15.39
N LEU A 508 0.15 -36.22 -16.09
CA LEU A 508 1.58 -35.87 -16.15
C LEU A 508 1.79 -34.63 -17.03
N GLY A 509 2.60 -33.69 -16.54
CA GLY A 509 2.82 -32.42 -17.22
C GLY A 509 1.62 -31.45 -17.09
N ASP A 510 1.75 -30.30 -17.76
CA ASP A 510 0.72 -29.26 -17.77
C ASP A 510 -0.52 -29.77 -18.53
N VAL A 511 -1.71 -29.31 -18.14
CA VAL A 511 -2.97 -29.61 -18.85
C VAL A 511 -3.33 -28.42 -19.73
N ASP A 512 -3.23 -28.57 -21.05
CA ASP A 512 -3.72 -27.57 -22.01
C ASP A 512 -5.25 -27.68 -22.12
N LEU A 513 -5.96 -26.63 -21.72
CA LEU A 513 -7.42 -26.61 -21.75
C LEU A 513 -7.97 -26.41 -23.18
N ARG A 514 -7.13 -26.01 -24.14
CA ARG A 514 -7.51 -25.86 -25.55
C ARG A 514 -7.66 -27.19 -26.28
N SER A 515 -7.03 -28.26 -25.77
CA SER A 515 -7.14 -29.61 -26.35
C SER A 515 -8.39 -30.36 -25.89
N LEU A 516 -9.12 -29.82 -24.92
CA LEU A 516 -10.33 -30.40 -24.38
C LEU A 516 -11.57 -29.84 -25.10
N PRO A 517 -12.62 -30.66 -25.32
CA PRO A 517 -13.90 -30.15 -25.80
C PRO A 517 -14.46 -29.06 -24.88
N ALA A 518 -15.09 -28.03 -25.46
CA ALA A 518 -15.60 -26.89 -24.69
C ALA A 518 -16.69 -27.28 -23.68
N ASP A 519 -17.48 -28.32 -23.98
CA ASP A 519 -18.51 -28.88 -23.11
C ASP A 519 -17.94 -29.79 -22.01
N ALA A 520 -16.68 -30.20 -22.14
CA ALA A 520 -15.98 -31.03 -21.16
C ALA A 520 -15.38 -30.23 -20.00
N ILE A 521 -15.43 -28.90 -20.01
CA ILE A 521 -14.89 -28.01 -18.96
C ILE A 521 -16.01 -27.17 -18.37
N ARG A 522 -16.04 -27.05 -17.04
CA ARG A 522 -16.83 -26.04 -16.35
C ARG A 522 -16.01 -25.39 -15.26
N LEU A 523 -16.11 -24.08 -15.14
CA LEU A 523 -15.46 -23.31 -14.08
C LEU A 523 -16.40 -23.21 -12.88
N PHE A 524 -15.88 -23.03 -11.67
CA PHE A 524 -16.70 -22.72 -10.51
C PHE A 524 -16.06 -21.64 -9.62
N VAL A 525 -16.92 -20.82 -9.00
CA VAL A 525 -16.54 -19.72 -8.10
C VAL A 525 -17.50 -19.63 -6.91
N ARG A 526 -17.15 -18.80 -5.91
CA ARG A 526 -17.92 -18.68 -4.66
C ARG A 526 -19.22 -17.93 -4.82
N THR A 527 -19.30 -16.90 -5.67
CA THR A 527 -20.46 -16.02 -5.75
C THR A 527 -21.01 -15.88 -7.16
N ARG A 528 -22.30 -15.56 -7.25
CA ARG A 528 -22.96 -15.25 -8.52
C ARG A 528 -22.27 -14.09 -9.24
N ALA A 529 -21.85 -13.05 -8.53
CA ALA A 529 -21.20 -11.89 -9.12
C ALA A 529 -19.86 -12.26 -9.79
N GLU A 530 -19.05 -13.08 -9.13
CA GLU A 530 -17.80 -13.60 -9.70
C GLU A 530 -18.05 -14.46 -10.94
N ALA A 531 -19.11 -15.29 -10.93
CA ALA A 531 -19.43 -16.17 -12.05
C ALA A 531 -19.78 -15.34 -13.29
N TRP A 532 -20.58 -14.29 -13.09
CA TRP A 532 -20.91 -13.33 -14.13
C TRP A 532 -19.70 -12.57 -14.66
N ALA A 533 -18.79 -12.16 -13.78
CA ALA A 533 -17.57 -11.47 -14.20
C ALA A 533 -16.68 -12.38 -15.05
N LEU A 534 -16.47 -13.62 -14.62
CA LEU A 534 -15.62 -14.59 -15.29
C LEU A 534 -16.24 -15.07 -16.62
N ALA A 535 -17.56 -15.30 -16.67
CA ALA A 535 -18.30 -15.72 -17.87
C ALA A 535 -18.23 -14.71 -19.03
N ARG A 536 -17.87 -13.44 -18.77
CA ARG A 536 -17.64 -12.44 -19.82
C ARG A 536 -16.28 -12.58 -20.51
N MET A 537 -15.36 -13.30 -19.89
CA MET A 537 -13.97 -13.45 -20.32
C MET A 537 -13.68 -14.81 -20.96
N VAL A 538 -14.52 -15.80 -20.71
CA VAL A 538 -14.28 -17.21 -21.10
C VAL A 538 -15.47 -17.80 -21.85
N ALA A 539 -15.19 -18.81 -22.66
CA ALA A 539 -16.23 -19.54 -23.42
C ALA A 539 -16.82 -20.73 -22.64
N TRP A 540 -16.22 -21.11 -21.50
CA TRP A 540 -16.69 -22.24 -20.70
C TRP A 540 -17.81 -21.84 -19.74
N PRO A 541 -18.77 -22.74 -19.46
CA PRO A 541 -19.77 -22.53 -18.41
C PRO A 541 -19.10 -22.22 -17.06
N VAL A 542 -19.63 -21.22 -16.35
CA VAL A 542 -19.18 -20.79 -15.03
C VAL A 542 -20.27 -21.02 -14.01
N LEU A 543 -19.97 -21.84 -13.01
CA LEU A 543 -20.89 -22.19 -11.94
C LEU A 543 -20.61 -21.34 -10.70
N TRP A 544 -21.63 -21.02 -9.91
CA TRP A 544 -21.42 -20.49 -8.56
C TRP A 544 -21.98 -21.41 -7.48
N TYR A 545 -21.24 -21.49 -6.39
CA TYR A 545 -21.65 -22.15 -5.15
C TYR A 545 -22.42 -21.16 -4.26
N VAL A 546 -23.25 -21.65 -3.35
CA VAL A 546 -23.82 -20.86 -2.25
C VAL A 546 -23.59 -21.71 -1.03
N ASP A 547 -22.82 -21.20 -0.06
CA ASP A 547 -22.64 -21.87 1.24
C ASP A 547 -24.05 -22.10 1.81
N ALA A 548 -24.35 -23.35 2.19
CA ALA A 548 -25.63 -23.71 2.79
C ALA A 548 -25.73 -23.19 4.23
#